data_AF-A0A2E3FFQ1-F1
#
_entry.id   AF-A0A2E3FFQ1-F1
#
_cell.length_a   1.000
_cell.length_b   1.000
_cell.length_c   1.000
_cell.angle_alpha   90.00
_cell.angle_beta   90.00
_cell.angle_gamma   90.00
#
_symmetry.space_group_name_H-M   'P 1'
#
loop_
_entity.id
_entity.type
_entity.pdbx_description
1 polymer ?
#
loop_
_entity_poly.entity_id
_entity_poly.type
_entity_poly.pdbx_seq_one_letter_code
_entity_poly.pdbx_strand_id
1 'polypeptide(L)' 'MLLGGCGRDLPEVVAPPPVIPADLLRTCAGWTGPRPETEGEWADAALAEMRGRHCANGKIEAIRKTVEGREVIEKK' A
#
# COMPACT_ATOMS: atom_id res chain seq x y z
N MET A 1 46.93 -22.27 11.97
CA MET A 1 46.25 -22.90 10.81
C MET A 1 44.85 -22.33 10.73
N LEU A 2 44.55 -21.57 9.68
CA LEU A 2 43.19 -21.08 9.38
C LEU A 2 42.72 -21.83 8.14
N LEU A 3 41.69 -22.67 8.29
CA LEU A 3 41.08 -23.42 7.21
C LEU A 3 40.04 -22.53 6.53
N GLY A 4 40.49 -21.64 5.63
CA GLY A 4 39.60 -20.87 4.77
C GLY A 4 39.15 -21.73 3.59
N GLY A 5 37.94 -22.29 3.65
CA GLY A 5 37.33 -22.93 2.48
C GLY A 5 36.97 -21.86 1.44
N CYS A 6 37.30 -22.09 0.17
CA CYS A 6 36.79 -21.29 -0.95
C CYS A 6 35.29 -21.60 -1.14
N GLY A 7 34.46 -21.06 -0.26
CA GLY A 7 33.00 -21.07 -0.42
C GLY A 7 32.63 -20.07 -1.50
N ARG A 8 31.94 -20.54 -2.55
CA ARG A 8 31.27 -19.68 -3.52
C ARG A 8 30.33 -18.74 -2.77
N ASP A 9 30.17 -17.51 -3.25
CA ASP A 9 29.20 -16.55 -2.72
C ASP A 9 27.88 -17.28 -2.42
N LEU A 10 27.45 -17.21 -1.15
CA LEU A 10 26.18 -17.78 -0.75
C LEU A 10 25.11 -17.15 -1.65
N PRO A 11 24.19 -17.95 -2.24
CA PRO A 11 23.14 -17.38 -3.06
C PRO A 11 22.35 -16.38 -2.21
N GLU A 12 22.29 -15.14 -2.67
CA GLU A 12 21.45 -14.12 -2.06
C GLU A 12 20.00 -14.61 -2.15
N VAL A 13 19.43 -14.98 -1.01
CA VAL A 13 18.03 -15.41 -0.94
C VAL A 13 17.18 -14.17 -1.05
N VAL A 14 16.80 -13.82 -2.29
CA VAL A 14 15.82 -12.76 -2.53
C VAL A 14 14.45 -13.28 -2.12
N ALA A 15 13.93 -12.74 -1.02
CA ALA A 15 12.56 -12.95 -0.61
C ALA A 15 11.60 -12.66 -1.78
N PRO A 16 10.58 -13.52 -2.04
CA PRO A 16 9.55 -13.19 -3.03
C PRO A 16 8.86 -11.88 -2.61
N PRO A 17 8.30 -11.08 -3.52
CA PRO A 17 7.62 -9.82 -3.15
C PRO A 17 6.41 -10.08 -2.23
N PRO A 18 6.02 -9.09 -1.39
CA PRO A 18 4.84 -9.22 -0.55
C PRO A 18 3.56 -9.35 -1.40
N VAL A 19 2.67 -10.26 -0.99
CA VAL A 19 1.37 -10.44 -1.64
C VAL A 19 0.43 -9.36 -1.12
N ILE A 20 0.05 -8.41 -1.99
CA ILE A 20 -0.93 -7.37 -1.66
C ILE A 20 -2.33 -7.87 -2.06
N PRO A 21 -3.30 -7.88 -1.13
CA PRO A 21 -4.70 -8.20 -1.45
C PRO A 21 -5.25 -7.31 -2.57
N ALA A 22 -5.93 -7.92 -3.55
CA ALA A 22 -6.41 -7.21 -4.75
C ALA A 22 -7.45 -6.12 -4.46
N ASP A 23 -8.20 -6.26 -3.36
CA ASP A 23 -9.18 -5.27 -2.90
C ASP A 23 -8.54 -3.95 -2.44
N LEU A 24 -7.32 -4.00 -1.91
CA LEU A 24 -6.52 -2.82 -1.56
C LEU A 24 -6.06 -2.06 -2.80
N LEU A 25 -6.02 -2.71 -3.97
CA LEU A 25 -5.65 -2.08 -5.23
C LEU A 25 -6.85 -1.50 -5.99
N ARG A 26 -8.07 -1.78 -5.54
CA ARG A 26 -9.28 -1.16 -6.12
C ARG A 26 -9.31 0.33 -5.80
N THR A 27 -9.75 1.14 -6.75
CA THR A 27 -9.92 2.58 -6.54
C THR A 27 -10.97 2.86 -5.46
N CYS A 28 -10.79 3.97 -4.74
CA CYS A 28 -11.81 4.53 -3.87
C CYS A 28 -12.59 5.58 -4.65
N ALA A 29 -13.92 5.54 -4.59
CA ALA A 29 -14.76 6.51 -5.28
C ALA A 29 -14.74 7.86 -4.55
N GLY A 30 -14.59 8.95 -5.31
CA GLY A 30 -14.88 10.31 -4.90
C GLY A 30 -16.23 10.77 -5.45
N TRP A 31 -16.35 12.05 -5.79
CA TRP A 31 -17.50 12.55 -6.52
C TRP A 31 -17.55 11.98 -7.94
N THR A 32 -18.70 11.47 -8.35
CA THR A 32 -18.93 10.85 -9.68
C THR A 32 -20.03 11.54 -10.48
N GLY A 33 -20.63 12.59 -9.91
CA GLY A 33 -21.65 13.39 -10.57
C GLY A 33 -21.07 14.41 -11.55
N PRO A 34 -21.94 15.20 -12.21
CA PRO A 34 -21.52 16.32 -13.04
C PRO A 34 -20.79 17.38 -12.21
N ARG A 35 -20.22 18.39 -12.88
CA ARG A 35 -19.63 19.55 -12.19
C ARG A 35 -20.71 20.22 -11.34
N PRO A 36 -20.50 20.44 -10.03
CA PRO A 36 -21.45 21.15 -9.18
C PRO A 36 -21.69 22.58 -9.65
N GLU A 37 -22.94 23.03 -9.61
CA GLU A 37 -23.34 24.38 -10.00
C GLU A 37 -23.87 25.18 -8.80
N THR A 38 -24.42 24.49 -7.80
CA THR A 38 -24.94 25.09 -6.57
C THR A 38 -24.04 24.83 -5.36
N GLU A 39 -24.15 25.67 -4.34
CA GLU A 39 -23.41 25.49 -3.08
C GLU A 39 -23.67 24.12 -2.43
N GLY A 40 -24.94 23.67 -2.44
CA GLY A 40 -25.31 22.35 -1.90
C GLY A 40 -24.60 21.21 -2.64
N GLU A 41 -24.57 21.27 -3.97
CA GLU A 41 -23.85 20.27 -4.77
C GLU A 41 -22.33 20.34 -4.54
N TRP A 42 -21.77 21.52 -4.32
CA TRP A 42 -20.35 21.67 -3.95
C TRP A 42 -20.06 21.02 -2.59
N ALA A 43 -20.96 21.19 -1.62
CA ALA A 43 -20.83 20.55 -0.31
C ALA A 43 -20.91 19.02 -0.42
N ASP A 44 -21.86 18.50 -1.22
CA ASP A 44 -22.01 17.06 -1.46
C ASP A 44 -20.79 16.46 -2.17
N ALA A 45 -20.26 17.15 -3.19
CA ALA A 45 -19.04 16.77 -3.88
C ALA A 45 -17.84 16.75 -2.93
N ALA A 46 -17.68 17.77 -2.10
CA ALA A 46 -16.61 17.83 -1.11
C ALA A 46 -16.68 16.68 -0.09
N LEU A 47 -17.88 16.33 0.38
CA LEU A 47 -18.09 15.20 1.28
C LEU A 47 -17.80 13.85 0.60
N ALA A 48 -18.13 13.70 -0.68
CA ALA A 48 -17.79 12.51 -1.45
C ALA A 48 -16.26 12.37 -1.61
N GLU A 49 -15.57 13.46 -1.96
CA GLU A 49 -14.11 13.50 -2.06
C GLU A 49 -13.42 13.19 -0.74
N MET A 50 -13.89 13.76 0.37
CA MET A 50 -13.37 13.47 1.71
C MET A 50 -13.46 11.98 2.03
N ARG A 51 -14.63 11.36 1.78
CA ARG A 51 -14.85 9.92 2.00
C ARG A 51 -13.93 9.07 1.12
N GLY A 52 -13.78 9.43 -0.16
CA GLY A 52 -12.88 8.76 -1.09
C GLY A 52 -11.42 8.80 -0.63
N ARG A 53 -10.96 9.97 -0.15
CA ARG A 53 -9.60 10.16 0.38
C ARG A 53 -9.36 9.35 1.65
N HIS A 54 -10.32 9.31 2.57
CA HIS A 54 -10.19 8.47 3.76
C HIS A 54 -10.07 6.98 3.42
N CYS A 55 -10.89 6.49 2.48
CA CYS A 55 -10.76 5.13 1.96
C CYS A 55 -9.37 4.88 1.37
N ALA A 56 -8.85 5.78 0.53
CA ALA A 56 -7.55 5.62 -0.11
C ALA A 56 -6.41 5.58 0.92
N ASN A 57 -6.44 6.49 1.89
CA ASN A 57 -5.45 6.54 2.97
C ASN A 57 -5.47 5.26 3.84
N GLY A 58 -6.66 4.71 4.11
CA GLY A 58 -6.79 3.44 4.82
C GLY A 58 -6.16 2.27 4.05
N LYS A 59 -6.33 2.22 2.73
CA LYS A 59 -5.70 1.20 1.87
C LYS A 59 -4.19 1.35 1.80
N ILE A 60 -3.67 2.57 1.66
CA ILE A 60 -2.23 2.85 1.67
C ILE A 60 -1.61 2.39 3.00
N GLU A 61 -2.26 2.69 4.12
CA GLU A 61 -1.79 2.25 5.43
C GLU A 61 -1.80 0.72 5.59
N ALA A 62 -2.81 0.04 5.04
CA ALA A 62 -2.85 -1.43 5.04
C ALA A 62 -1.71 -2.02 4.19
N ILE A 63 -1.45 -1.47 3.00
CA ILE A 63 -0.34 -1.88 2.14
C ILE A 63 1.00 -1.66 2.86
N ARG A 64 1.19 -0.51 3.50
CA ARG A 64 2.38 -0.19 4.29
C ARG A 64 2.66 -1.27 5.33
N LYS A 65 1.64 -1.69 6.09
CA LYS A 65 1.78 -2.78 7.08
C LYS A 65 2.16 -4.12 6.45
N THR A 66 1.65 -4.44 5.27
CA THR A 66 2.02 -5.67 4.56
C THR A 66 3.47 -5.65 4.10
N VAL A 67 3.98 -4.49 3.66
CA VAL A 67 5.36 -4.34 3.22
C VAL A 67 6.33 -4.32 4.41
N GLU A 68 6.07 -3.50 5.44
CA GLU A 68 6.92 -3.37 6.62
C GLU A 68 6.88 -4.59 7.54
N GLY A 69 5.73 -5.29 7.61
CA GLY A 69 5.56 -6.48 8.45
C GLY A 69 6.54 -7.61 8.13
N ARG A 70 7.24 -7.56 6.99
CA ARG A 70 8.32 -8.48 6.63
C ARG A 70 9.69 -8.05 7.11
N GLU A 71 9.97 -6.75 7.20
CA GLU A 71 11.28 -6.26 7.67
C GLU A 71 11.58 -6.69 9.11
N VAL A 72 10.55 -6.97 9.90
CA VAL A 72 10.67 -7.45 11.29
C VAL A 72 10.99 -8.95 11.36
N ILE A 73 10.57 -9.74 10.37
CA ILE A 73 10.81 -11.20 10.33
C ILE A 73 12.22 -11.49 9.77
N GLU A 74 12.71 -10.67 8.85
CA GLU A 74 14.06 -10.82 8.27
C GLU A 74 15.21 -10.31 9.17
N LYS A 75 14.90 -9.56 10.24
CA LYS A 75 15.89 -9.03 11.20
C LYS A 75 16.03 -9.83 12.50
N LYS A 76 15.37 -10.99 12.64
CA LYS A 76 15.40 -11.83 13.84
C LYS A 76 15.96 -13.21 13.53
#